data_AF-R7SI16-F1
#
_entry.id   AF-R7SI16-F1
#
_cell.length_a   1.000
_cell.length_b   1.000
_cell.length_c   1.000
_cell.angle_alpha   90.00
_cell.angle_beta   90.00
_cell.angle_gamma   90.00
#
_symmetry.space_group_name_H-M   'P 1'
#
loop_
_entity.id
_entity.type
_entity.pdbx_description
1 polymer ?
#
loop_
_entity_poly.entity_id
_entity_poly.type
_entity_poly.pdbx_seq_one_letter_code
_entity_poly.pdbx_strand_id
1 'polypeptide(L)'
;VLKPIEPEKYNGAPDLAEFHKFTNQMQEYLAGYRVKPRNHASVVSRFLGGRAHEFYVNTVSRNSKAYQFKDILVGLFNYCFPINFRQKMREKLRNTRQSGRPIQTYAYELENLFLILGMDRNEERVDAFWFGLDKYIQGELWKQMM
;
A
#
# COMPACT_ATOMS: atom_id res chain seq x y z
N VAL A 1 -7.96 -27.50 -13.35
CA VAL A 1 -7.54 -26.49 -12.34
C VAL A 1 -7.15 -25.23 -13.08
N LEU A 2 -7.78 -24.09 -12.77
CA LEU A 2 -7.42 -22.80 -13.37
C LEU A 2 -6.02 -22.41 -12.87
N LYS A 3 -5.12 -22.06 -13.80
CA LYS A 3 -3.80 -21.54 -13.46
C LYS A 3 -3.95 -20.16 -12.81
N PRO A 4 -3.30 -19.88 -11.68
CA PRO A 4 -3.23 -18.53 -11.13
C PRO A 4 -2.69 -17.53 -12.16
N ILE A 5 -3.29 -16.35 -12.20
CA ILE A 5 -2.90 -15.24 -13.07
C ILE A 5 -1.53 -14.74 -12.65
N GLU A 6 -0.63 -14.54 -13.61
CA GLU A 6 0.71 -14.03 -13.34
C GLU A 6 0.67 -12.56 -12.88
N PRO A 7 1.45 -12.19 -11.84
CA PRO A 7 1.57 -10.80 -11.42
C PRO A 7 2.23 -9.95 -12.50
N GLU A 8 1.84 -8.67 -12.55
CA GLU A 8 2.60 -7.69 -13.31
C GLU A 8 3.96 -7.43 -12.64
N LYS A 9 4.96 -7.05 -13.45
CA LYS A 9 6.29 -6.75 -12.93
C LYS A 9 6.28 -5.45 -12.14
N TYR A 10 6.91 -5.47 -10.96
CA TYR A 10 7.17 -4.26 -10.18
C TYR A 10 8.61 -3.79 -10.40
N ASN A 11 8.77 -2.56 -10.91
CA ASN A 11 10.08 -2.00 -11.24
C ASN A 11 10.75 -1.23 -10.09
N GLY A 12 10.08 -1.12 -8.94
CA GLY A 12 10.57 -0.37 -7.80
C GLY A 12 10.19 1.11 -7.79
N ALA A 13 9.10 1.48 -8.49
CA ALA A 13 8.55 2.82 -8.41
C ALA A 13 8.05 3.12 -6.98
N PRO A 14 8.31 4.32 -6.42
CA PRO A 14 7.77 4.73 -5.12
C PRO A 14 6.28 5.12 -5.22
N ASP A 15 5.48 4.26 -5.86
CA ASP A 15 4.05 4.37 -6.03
C ASP A 15 3.36 3.26 -5.25
N LEU A 16 2.45 3.66 -4.36
CA LEU A 16 1.75 2.71 -3.49
C LEU A 16 0.70 1.89 -4.20
N ALA A 17 0.00 2.47 -5.17
CA ALA A 17 -1.02 1.74 -5.90
C ALA A 17 -0.36 0.61 -6.70
N GLU A 18 0.77 0.89 -7.34
CA GLU A 18 1.59 -0.12 -8.01
C GLU A 18 2.13 -1.17 -7.03
N PHE A 19 2.65 -0.74 -5.88
CA PHE A 19 3.18 -1.64 -4.85
C PHE A 19 2.11 -2.54 -4.22
N HIS A 20 0.92 -2.01 -3.91
CA HIS A 20 -0.20 -2.77 -3.38
C HIS A 20 -0.77 -3.73 -4.43
N LYS A 21 -0.92 -3.28 -5.68
CA LYS A 21 -1.32 -4.13 -6.80
C LYS A 21 -0.37 -5.33 -6.92
N PHE A 22 0.94 -5.08 -6.95
CA PHE A 22 1.95 -6.12 -6.97
C PHE A 22 1.84 -7.06 -5.77
N THR A 23 1.71 -6.51 -4.56
CA THR A 23 1.60 -7.29 -3.32
C THR A 23 0.42 -8.26 -3.37
N ASN A 24 -0.77 -7.78 -3.74
CA ASN A 24 -1.98 -8.59 -3.83
C ASN A 24 -1.86 -9.68 -4.91
N GLN A 25 -1.46 -9.30 -6.12
CA GLN A 25 -1.28 -10.26 -7.22
C GLN A 25 -0.25 -11.34 -6.87
N MET A 26 0.87 -10.94 -6.25
CA MET A 26 1.92 -11.87 -5.87
C MET A 26 1.47 -12.79 -4.72
N GLN A 27 0.72 -12.29 -3.75
CA GLN A 27 0.14 -13.09 -2.68
C GLN A 27 -0.80 -14.17 -3.23
N GLU A 28 -1.71 -13.77 -4.13
CA GLU A 28 -2.64 -14.68 -4.80
C GLU A 28 -1.91 -15.73 -5.64
N TYR A 29 -0.87 -15.33 -6.38
CA TYR A 29 -0.06 -16.23 -7.17
C TYR A 29 0.70 -17.26 -6.32
N LEU A 30 1.35 -16.82 -5.24
CA LEU A 30 2.05 -17.72 -4.30
C LEU A 30 1.08 -18.70 -3.64
N ALA A 31 -0.09 -18.23 -3.23
CA ALA A 31 -1.13 -19.07 -2.62
C ALA A 31 -1.73 -20.07 -3.62
N GLY A 32 -2.07 -19.60 -4.82
CA GLY A 32 -2.67 -20.40 -5.88
C GLY A 32 -1.76 -21.56 -6.34
N TYR A 33 -0.45 -21.33 -6.40
CA TYR A 33 0.53 -22.38 -6.69
C TYR A 33 1.06 -23.12 -5.45
N ARG A 34 0.59 -22.77 -4.24
CA ARG A 34 1.04 -23.34 -2.96
C ARG A 34 2.56 -23.32 -2.83
N VAL A 35 3.19 -22.21 -3.23
CA VAL A 35 4.64 -22.07 -3.22
C VAL A 35 5.15 -22.16 -1.79
N LYS A 36 6.09 -23.07 -1.54
CA LYS A 36 6.71 -23.24 -0.21
C LYS A 36 7.41 -21.94 0.21
N PRO A 37 7.33 -21.52 1.49
CA PRO A 37 7.92 -20.26 1.96
C PRO A 37 9.39 -20.05 1.60
N ARG A 38 10.21 -21.10 1.74
CA ARG A 38 11.64 -21.10 1.35
C ARG A 38 11.91 -20.78 -0.13
N ASN A 39 10.89 -20.81 -1.00
CA ASN A 39 10.98 -20.51 -2.41
C ASN A 39 10.35 -19.15 -2.77
N HIS A 40 9.71 -18.45 -1.82
CA HIS A 40 9.01 -17.19 -2.07
C HIS A 40 9.96 -16.16 -2.70
N ALA A 41 11.13 -15.93 -2.11
CA ALA A 41 12.12 -15.00 -2.64
C ALA A 41 12.49 -15.24 -4.11
N SER A 42 12.78 -16.49 -4.48
CA SER A 42 13.16 -16.84 -5.84
C SER A 42 12.00 -16.79 -6.84
N VAL A 43 10.76 -16.95 -6.40
CA VAL A 43 9.58 -16.79 -7.25
C VAL A 43 9.27 -15.31 -7.44
N VAL A 44 9.23 -14.54 -6.35
CA VAL A 44 8.97 -13.10 -6.35
C VAL A 44 9.99 -12.38 -7.24
N SER A 45 11.28 -12.75 -7.18
CA SER A 45 12.34 -12.08 -7.96
C SER A 45 12.13 -12.12 -9.48
N ARG A 46 11.36 -13.07 -10.00
CA ARG A 46 11.02 -13.17 -11.43
C ARG A 46 10.09 -12.06 -11.90
N PHE A 47 9.33 -11.51 -10.96
CA PHE A 47 8.38 -10.42 -11.16
C PHE A 47 8.92 -9.08 -10.65
N LEU A 48 10.19 -9.02 -10.25
CA LEU A 48 10.87 -7.77 -9.91
C LEU A 48 11.72 -7.31 -11.09
N GLY A 49 11.60 -6.04 -11.45
CA GLY A 49 12.44 -5.35 -12.43
C GLY A 49 13.13 -4.13 -11.82
N GLY A 50 13.97 -3.47 -12.60
CA GLY A 50 14.62 -2.20 -12.22
C GLY A 50 15.18 -2.18 -10.80
N ARG A 51 14.85 -1.12 -10.05
CA ARG A 51 15.32 -0.90 -8.68
C ARG A 51 14.84 -1.97 -7.70
N ALA A 52 13.67 -2.57 -7.94
CA ALA A 52 13.18 -3.67 -7.11
C ALA A 52 14.02 -4.95 -7.32
N HIS A 53 14.49 -5.20 -8.55
CA HIS A 53 15.38 -6.32 -8.82
C HIS A 53 16.78 -6.09 -8.22
N GLU A 54 17.29 -4.85 -8.27
CA GLU A 54 18.54 -4.48 -7.60
C GLU A 54 18.49 -4.77 -6.09
N PHE A 55 17.38 -4.44 -5.41
CA PHE A 55 17.16 -4.82 -4.02
C PHE A 55 17.31 -6.33 -3.80
N TYR A 56 16.67 -7.14 -4.64
CA TYR A 56 16.74 -8.60 -4.54
C TYR A 56 18.18 -9.09 -4.69
N VAL A 57 18.90 -8.63 -5.72
CA VAL A 57 20.29 -9.02 -5.99
C VAL A 57 21.19 -8.64 -4.82
N ASN A 58 21.09 -7.42 -4.32
CA ASN A 58 21.99 -6.88 -3.31
C ASN A 58 21.70 -7.39 -1.89
N THR A 59 20.45 -7.69 -1.58
CA THR A 59 20.01 -7.94 -0.20
C THR A 59 19.54 -9.37 0.02
N VAL A 60 18.73 -9.91 -0.90
CA VAL A 60 17.98 -11.16 -0.68
C VAL A 60 18.67 -12.37 -1.30
N SER A 61 19.35 -12.19 -2.44
CA SER A 61 19.86 -13.29 -3.28
C SER A 61 20.76 -14.28 -2.52
N ARG A 62 21.62 -13.77 -1.63
CA ARG A 62 22.61 -14.55 -0.87
C ARG A 62 21.98 -15.55 0.10
N ASN A 63 20.81 -15.23 0.65
CA ASN A 63 20.11 -16.08 1.61
C ASN A 63 18.61 -16.14 1.32
N SER A 64 18.25 -16.30 0.04
CA SER A 64 16.87 -16.21 -0.45
C SER A 64 15.89 -17.13 0.28
N LYS A 65 16.35 -18.30 0.76
CA LYS A 65 15.53 -19.27 1.49
C LYS A 65 15.08 -18.80 2.89
N ALA A 66 15.78 -17.84 3.48
CA ALA A 66 15.46 -17.32 4.81
C ALA A 66 14.37 -16.23 4.79
N TYR A 67 14.11 -15.61 3.64
CA TYR A 67 13.16 -14.52 3.52
C TYR A 67 11.74 -15.03 3.27
N GLN A 68 10.82 -14.69 4.17
CA GLN A 68 9.39 -14.86 3.94
C GLN A 68 8.88 -13.76 3.01
N PHE A 69 7.71 -13.96 2.39
CA PHE A 69 7.09 -12.95 1.54
C PHE A 69 6.95 -11.58 2.24
N LYS A 70 6.54 -11.57 3.51
CA LYS A 70 6.45 -10.34 4.33
C LYS A 70 7.80 -9.61 4.44
N ASP A 71 8.89 -10.33 4.66
CA ASP A 71 10.22 -9.73 4.80
C ASP A 71 10.68 -9.08 3.50
N ILE A 72 10.34 -9.71 2.37
CA ILE A 72 10.63 -9.19 1.03
C ILE A 72 9.84 -7.90 0.78
N LEU A 73 8.56 -7.86 1.13
CA LEU A 73 7.72 -6.66 0.98
C LEU A 73 8.25 -5.49 1.82
N VAL A 74 8.63 -5.76 3.08
CA VAL A 74 9.24 -4.73 3.95
C VAL A 74 10.55 -4.22 3.36
N GLY A 75 11.41 -5.12 2.88
CA GLY A 75 12.67 -4.75 2.25
C GLY A 75 12.50 -3.95 0.95
N LEU A 76 11.57 -4.36 0.09
CA LEU A 76 11.20 -3.63 -1.13
C LEU A 76 10.71 -2.23 -0.80
N PHE A 77 9.79 -2.11 0.17
CA PHE A 77 9.28 -0.82 0.58
C PHE A 77 10.42 0.09 1.06
N ASN A 78 11.26 -0.40 1.95
CA ASN A 78 12.38 0.37 2.50
C ASN A 78 13.44 0.75 1.44
N TYR A 79 13.63 -0.07 0.40
CA TYR A 79 14.62 0.18 -0.64
C TYR A 79 14.11 1.10 -1.75
N CYS A 80 12.84 0.95 -2.14
CA CYS A 80 12.24 1.66 -3.26
C CYS A 80 11.61 3.00 -2.85
N PHE A 81 11.07 3.10 -1.63
CA PHE A 81 10.41 4.32 -1.16
C PHE A 81 11.39 5.27 -0.46
N PRO A 82 11.17 6.60 -0.55
CA PRO A 82 11.94 7.57 0.22
C PRO A 82 11.86 7.33 1.73
N ILE A 83 12.94 7.60 2.46
CA ILE A 83 12.97 7.46 3.93
C ILE A 83 11.87 8.30 4.60
N ASN A 84 11.62 9.50 4.07
CA ASN A 84 10.58 10.41 4.58
C ASN A 84 9.18 10.12 4.03
N PHE A 85 8.96 9.01 3.33
CA PHE A 85 7.70 8.71 2.67
C PHE A 85 6.52 8.68 3.65
N ARG A 86 6.66 7.95 4.76
CA ARG A 86 5.61 7.88 5.80
C ARG A 86 5.32 9.26 6.40
N GLN A 87 6.35 10.07 6.62
CA GLN A 87 6.16 11.44 7.10
C GLN A 87 5.38 12.28 6.09
N LYS A 88 5.77 12.25 4.81
CA LYS A 88 5.04 12.95 3.73
C LYS A 88 3.58 12.51 3.64
N MET A 89 3.29 11.22 3.84
CA MET A 89 1.92 10.71 3.84
C MET A 89 1.11 11.20 5.05
N ARG A 90 1.72 11.31 6.23
CA ARG A 90 1.07 11.96 7.40
C ARG A 90 0.80 13.44 7.17
N GLU A 91 1.76 14.16 6.60
CA GLU A 91 1.60 15.57 6.24
C GLU A 91 0.48 15.74 5.21
N LYS A 92 0.45 14.87 4.19
CA LYS A 92 -0.64 14.83 3.20
C LYS A 92 -1.98 14.60 3.89
N LEU A 93 -2.10 13.57 4.72
CA LEU A 93 -3.33 13.27 5.49
C LEU A 93 -3.82 14.48 6.30
N ARG A 94 -2.91 15.15 7.04
CA ARG A 94 -3.25 16.32 7.84
C ARG A 94 -3.78 17.49 7.01
N ASN A 95 -3.34 17.60 5.77
CA ASN A 95 -3.68 18.71 4.86
C ASN A 95 -4.80 18.37 3.88
N THR A 96 -5.21 17.10 3.75
CA THR A 96 -6.30 16.70 2.85
C THR A 96 -7.63 17.30 3.32
N ARG A 97 -8.33 17.98 2.42
CA ARG A 97 -9.67 18.55 2.62
C ARG A 97 -10.58 18.17 1.45
N GLN A 98 -11.88 18.22 1.66
CA GLN A 98 -12.87 18.00 0.59
C GLN A 98 -12.72 19.09 -0.48
N SER A 99 -12.79 20.36 -0.09
CA SER A 99 -12.54 21.52 -0.96
C SER A 99 -13.42 21.53 -2.21
N GLY A 100 -14.72 21.29 -2.05
CA GLY A 100 -15.69 21.25 -3.14
C GLY A 100 -15.64 20.02 -4.04
N ARG A 101 -14.68 19.10 -3.82
CA ARG A 101 -14.62 17.82 -4.54
C ARG A 101 -15.78 16.91 -4.10
N PRO A 102 -16.20 15.95 -4.95
CA PRO A 102 -17.16 14.93 -4.54
C PRO A 102 -16.69 14.20 -3.27
N ILE A 103 -17.60 14.01 -2.32
CA ILE A 103 -17.30 13.38 -1.01
C ILE A 103 -16.65 12.01 -1.20
N GLN A 104 -17.12 11.24 -2.19
CA GLN A 104 -16.55 9.93 -2.50
C GLN A 104 -15.06 10.01 -2.87
N THR A 105 -14.67 10.96 -3.73
CA THR A 105 -13.27 11.18 -4.11
C THR A 105 -12.41 11.53 -2.90
N TYR A 106 -12.92 12.40 -2.03
CA TYR A 106 -12.25 12.78 -0.79
C TYR A 106 -12.10 11.58 0.17
N ALA A 107 -13.16 10.79 0.35
CA ALA A 107 -13.14 9.58 1.16
C ALA A 107 -12.13 8.56 0.63
N TYR A 108 -12.11 8.28 -0.69
CA TYR A 108 -11.14 7.37 -1.28
C TYR A 108 -9.69 7.82 -1.08
N GLU A 109 -9.41 9.13 -1.14
CA GLU A 109 -8.08 9.66 -0.86
C GLU A 109 -7.67 9.43 0.60
N LEU A 110 -8.57 9.62 1.55
CA LEU A 110 -8.32 9.35 2.96
C LEU A 110 -8.12 7.86 3.26
N GLU A 111 -8.97 7.00 2.70
CA GLU A 111 -8.87 5.54 2.83
C GLU A 111 -7.49 5.03 2.40
N ASN A 112 -7.01 5.52 1.26
CA ASN A 112 -5.66 5.20 0.79
C ASN A 112 -4.61 5.68 1.80
N LEU A 113 -4.71 6.91 2.31
CA LEU A 113 -3.78 7.47 3.31
C LEU A 113 -3.75 6.67 4.62
N PHE A 114 -4.90 6.19 5.11
CA PHE A 114 -4.96 5.35 6.30
C PHE A 114 -4.31 3.99 6.07
N LEU A 115 -4.57 3.35 4.92
CA LEU A 115 -3.96 2.08 4.55
C LEU A 115 -2.43 2.18 4.53
N ILE A 116 -1.91 3.26 3.96
CA ILE A 116 -0.46 3.52 3.85
C ILE A 116 0.19 3.70 5.22
N LEU A 117 -0.51 4.37 6.13
CA LEU A 117 0.00 4.69 7.46
C LEU A 117 -0.25 3.57 8.48
N GLY A 118 -1.02 2.54 8.12
CA GLY A 118 -1.44 1.48 9.04
C GLY A 118 -2.34 2.02 10.15
N MET A 119 -3.18 3.01 9.85
CA MET A 119 -4.08 3.63 10.80
C MET A 119 -5.41 2.87 10.85
N ASP A 120 -5.51 1.92 11.78
CA ASP A 120 -6.70 1.06 11.91
C ASP A 120 -7.73 1.61 12.91
N ARG A 121 -7.41 2.65 13.68
CA ARG A 121 -8.32 3.21 14.69
C ARG A 121 -9.44 4.02 14.02
N ASN A 122 -10.68 3.58 14.22
CA ASN A 122 -11.87 4.25 13.67
C ASN A 122 -11.98 5.72 14.10
N GLU A 123 -11.63 6.05 15.34
CA GLU A 123 -11.69 7.43 15.88
C GLU A 123 -10.85 8.40 15.04
N GLU A 124 -9.57 8.06 14.81
CA GLU A 124 -8.64 8.90 14.05
C GLU A 124 -9.09 9.09 12.59
N ARG A 125 -9.74 8.07 12.03
CA ARG A 125 -10.29 8.10 10.67
C ARG A 125 -11.54 8.98 10.58
N VAL A 126 -12.44 8.86 11.56
CA VAL A 126 -13.64 9.69 11.67
C VAL A 126 -13.26 11.15 11.88
N ASP A 127 -12.31 11.45 12.76
CA ASP A 127 -11.83 12.82 12.99
C ASP A 127 -11.25 13.42 11.71
N ALA A 128 -10.33 12.71 11.05
CA ALA A 128 -9.72 13.21 9.82
C ALA A 128 -10.73 13.41 8.68
N PHE A 129 -11.75 12.55 8.58
CA PHE A 129 -12.86 12.72 7.64
C PHE A 129 -13.74 13.91 8.01
N TRP A 130 -14.26 13.95 9.23
CA TRP A 130 -15.16 14.98 9.71
C TRP A 130 -14.52 16.36 9.58
N PHE A 131 -13.32 16.57 10.15
CA PHE A 131 -12.68 17.89 10.17
C PHE A 131 -12.19 18.37 8.80
N GLY A 132 -12.06 17.48 7.82
CA GLY A 132 -11.70 17.87 6.47
C GLY A 132 -12.86 18.07 5.49
N LEU A 133 -14.10 17.74 5.88
CA LEU A 133 -15.31 18.07 5.10
C LEU A 133 -15.54 19.58 4.97
N ASP A 134 -16.22 19.98 3.91
CA ASP A 134 -16.66 21.36 3.74
C ASP A 134 -17.69 21.75 4.81
N LYS A 135 -17.61 22.99 5.29
CA LYS A 135 -18.40 23.47 6.45
C LYS A 135 -19.91 23.33 6.28
N TYR A 136 -20.43 23.49 5.07
CA TYR A 136 -21.86 23.34 4.82
C TYR A 136 -22.32 21.88 5.01
N ILE A 137 -21.50 20.89 4.64
CA ILE A 137 -21.82 19.47 4.83
C ILE A 137 -21.78 19.11 6.31
N GLN A 138 -20.78 19.60 7.05
CA GLN A 138 -20.73 19.45 8.51
C GLN A 138 -22.02 20.00 9.15
N GLY A 139 -22.47 21.18 8.71
CA GLY A 139 -23.69 21.82 9.21
C GLY A 139 -24.96 21.01 8.92
N GLU A 140 -25.13 20.48 7.71
CA GLU A 140 -26.30 19.68 7.34
C GLU A 140 -26.33 18.32 8.05
N LEU A 141 -25.18 17.64 8.16
CA LEU A 141 -25.09 16.38 8.91
C LEU A 141 -25.39 16.58 10.40
N TRP A 142 -24.93 17.68 10.98
CA TRP A 142 -25.22 18.02 12.38
C TRP A 142 -26.72 18.22 12.62
N LYS A 143 -27.42 18.87 11.69
CA LYS A 143 -28.89 19.06 11.78
C LYS A 143 -29.67 17.75 11.72
N GLN A 144 -29.18 16.74 11.00
CA GLN A 144 -29.82 15.42 10.93
C GLN A 144 -29.56 14.55 12.16
N MET A 145 -28.55 14.88 12.96
CA MET A 145 -28.24 14.18 14.21
C MET A 145 -29.00 14.75 15.43
N MET A 146 -29.64 15.91 15.28
CA MET A 146 -30.56 16.49 16.28
C MET A 146 -31.99 16.01 16.04
#